data_AF-A0A1V5BB79-F1
#
_entry.id   AF-A0A1V5BB79-F1
#
_cell.length_a   1.000
_cell.length_b   1.000
_cell.length_c   1.000
_cell.angle_alpha   90.00
_cell.angle_beta   90.00
_cell.angle_gamma   90.00
#
_symmetry.space_group_name_H-M   'P 1'
#
loop_
_entity.id
_entity.type
_entity.pdbx_description
1 polymer ?
#
loop_
_entity_poly.entity_id
_entity_poly.type
_entity_poly.pdbx_seq_one_letter_code
_entity_poly.pdbx_strand_id
1 'polypeptide(L)'
;MDDMLFWKVREGHLSEQQMTCLCFLLDGNWHDRRELRRVEGMKNVAPSTISERIIRPLESIDLVEQEARSVKEGSKQKKNFVRIRKDIDVHRLHLLIEYSANRLVTKYRKKKCRKSQFLPGDAK
;
A
#
# COMPACT_ATOMS: atom_id res chain seq x y z
N MET A 1 22.14 -15.33 -5.34
CA MET A 1 21.72 -13.93 -5.58
C MET A 1 20.36 -13.76 -4.93
N ASP A 2 20.25 -13.09 -3.77
CA ASP A 2 18.99 -12.44 -3.33
C ASP A 2 19.04 -11.68 -1.99
N ASP A 3 20.21 -11.44 -1.39
CA ASP A 3 20.25 -10.70 -0.11
C ASP A 3 19.93 -9.20 -0.26
N MET A 4 20.07 -8.62 -1.46
CA MET A 4 19.88 -7.19 -1.68
C MET A 4 18.41 -6.73 -1.57
N LEU A 5 17.44 -7.60 -1.86
CA LEU A 5 16.01 -7.28 -1.69
C LEU A 5 15.61 -7.29 -0.21
N PHE A 6 16.23 -8.17 0.59
CA PHE A 6 15.95 -8.29 2.02
C PHE A 6 16.35 -7.03 2.80
N TRP A 7 17.40 -6.32 2.36
CA TRP A 7 17.82 -5.05 2.97
C TRP A 7 16.92 -3.86 2.63
N LYS A 8 16.24 -3.83 1.47
CA LYS A 8 15.21 -2.81 1.18
C LYS A 8 13.97 -2.97 2.07
N VAL A 9 13.63 -4.21 2.41
CA VAL A 9 12.50 -4.52 3.33
C VAL A 9 12.81 -4.11 4.78
N ARG A 10 14.08 -4.09 5.19
CA ARG A 10 14.47 -3.68 6.56
C ARG A 10 14.21 -2.20 6.87
N GLU A 11 14.08 -1.33 5.86
CA GLU A 11 13.66 0.07 6.04
C GLU A 11 12.21 0.34 5.54
N GLY A 12 11.71 -0.47 4.61
CA GLY A 12 10.42 -0.27 3.93
C GLY A 12 9.25 -1.00 4.60
N HIS A 13 8.66 -0.41 5.64
CA HIS A 13 7.36 -0.87 6.12
C HIS A 13 6.24 -0.32 5.26
N LEU A 14 5.20 -1.12 5.02
CA LEU A 14 4.02 -0.67 4.31
C LEU A 14 3.16 0.23 5.21
N SER A 15 2.71 1.34 4.64
CA SER A 15 1.62 2.14 5.22
C SER A 15 0.30 1.38 5.15
N GLU A 16 -0.66 1.81 5.97
CA GLU A 16 -2.04 1.27 5.95
C GLU A 16 -2.63 1.29 4.53
N GLN A 17 -2.49 2.39 3.81
CA GLN A 17 -2.99 2.53 2.44
C GLN A 17 -2.30 1.61 1.44
N GLN A 18 -1.00 1.36 1.60
CA GLN A 18 -0.26 0.41 0.77
C GLN A 18 -0.70 -1.03 1.03
N MET A 19 -0.91 -1.40 2.29
CA MET A 19 -1.45 -2.73 2.63
C MET A 19 -2.86 -2.91 2.10
N THR A 20 -3.74 -1.91 2.27
CA THR A 20 -5.10 -1.94 1.72
C THR A 20 -5.09 -2.09 0.20
N CYS A 21 -4.18 -1.38 -0.49
CA CYS A 21 -3.97 -1.52 -1.93
C CYS A 21 -3.54 -2.95 -2.31
N LEU A 22 -2.55 -3.52 -1.63
CA LEU A 22 -2.12 -4.90 -1.89
C LEU A 22 -3.25 -5.89 -1.68
N CYS A 23 -3.99 -5.79 -0.57
CA CYS A 23 -5.14 -6.66 -0.29
C CYS A 23 -6.20 -6.60 -1.39
N PHE A 24 -6.44 -5.41 -1.97
CA PHE A 24 -7.36 -5.25 -3.09
C PHE A 24 -6.85 -5.93 -4.37
N LEU A 25 -5.53 -5.89 -4.62
CA LEU A 25 -4.91 -6.46 -5.82
C LEU A 25 -4.59 -7.96 -5.72
N LEU A 26 -4.91 -8.62 -4.60
CA LEU A 26 -4.60 -10.04 -4.37
C LEU A 26 -5.32 -11.00 -5.34
N ASP A 27 -6.35 -10.53 -6.05
CA ASP A 27 -7.04 -11.33 -7.07
C ASP A 27 -6.17 -11.58 -8.32
N GLY A 28 -5.04 -10.87 -8.45
CA GLY A 28 -4.11 -11.01 -9.57
C GLY A 28 -4.59 -10.35 -10.87
N ASN A 29 -5.70 -9.62 -10.85
CA ASN A 29 -6.27 -8.96 -12.00
C ASN A 29 -5.71 -7.55 -12.20
N TRP A 30 -6.00 -6.99 -13.37
CA TRP A 30 -5.65 -5.61 -13.70
C TRP A 30 -6.77 -4.68 -13.27
N HIS A 31 -6.43 -3.70 -12.44
CA HIS A 31 -7.38 -2.70 -11.96
C HIS A 31 -7.00 -1.31 -12.40
N ASP A 32 -8.00 -0.51 -12.75
CA ASP A 32 -7.78 0.91 -12.93
C ASP A 32 -7.66 1.64 -11.58
N ARG A 33 -7.00 2.80 -11.58
CA ARG A 33 -6.78 3.57 -10.33
C ARG A 33 -8.06 4.13 -9.71
N ARG A 34 -9.17 4.21 -10.46
CA ARG A 34 -10.46 4.67 -9.94
C ARG A 34 -11.14 3.55 -9.14
N GLU A 35 -10.91 2.29 -9.47
CA GLU A 35 -11.39 1.15 -8.69
C GLU A 35 -10.77 1.15 -7.29
N LEU A 36 -9.47 1.45 -7.16
CA LEU A 36 -8.80 1.60 -5.86
C LEU A 36 -9.46 2.65 -4.96
N ARG A 37 -10.03 3.72 -5.52
CA ARG A 37 -10.74 4.74 -4.74
C ARG A 37 -12.04 4.24 -4.13
N ARG A 38 -12.59 3.12 -4.59
CA ARG A 38 -13.82 2.55 -4.02
C ARG A 38 -13.55 1.78 -2.73
N VAL A 39 -12.30 1.42 -2.49
CA VAL A 39 -11.87 0.66 -1.30
C VAL A 39 -11.94 1.54 -0.04
N GLU A 40 -12.42 0.96 1.06
CA GLU A 40 -12.40 1.58 2.38
C GLU A 40 -10.99 2.10 2.71
N GLY A 41 -10.86 3.32 3.23
CA GLY A 41 -9.55 3.94 3.50
C GLY A 41 -8.88 4.65 2.31
N MET A 42 -9.43 4.52 1.09
CA MET A 42 -8.91 5.20 -0.12
C MET A 42 -9.91 6.16 -0.80
N LYS A 43 -11.16 6.23 -0.33
CA LYS A 43 -12.25 7.07 -0.90
C LYS A 43 -11.88 8.54 -1.11
N ASN A 44 -11.20 9.13 -0.12
CA ASN A 44 -10.83 10.55 -0.11
C ASN A 44 -9.40 10.82 -0.60
N VAL A 45 -8.71 9.81 -1.12
CA VAL A 45 -7.34 9.96 -1.60
C VAL A 45 -7.35 10.42 -3.06
N ALA A 46 -6.63 11.51 -3.34
CA ALA A 46 -6.51 12.03 -4.70
C ALA A 46 -5.78 11.02 -5.62
N PRO A 47 -6.15 10.91 -6.91
CA PRO A 47 -5.50 9.97 -7.84
C PRO A 47 -3.99 10.15 -7.97
N SER A 48 -3.49 11.39 -7.90
CA SER A 48 -2.05 11.69 -7.87
C SER A 48 -1.38 11.07 -6.63
N THR A 49 -1.98 11.24 -5.46
CA THR A 49 -1.51 10.64 -4.21
C THR A 49 -1.51 9.12 -4.25
N ILE A 50 -2.54 8.49 -4.84
CA ILE A 50 -2.55 7.03 -5.06
C ILE A 50 -1.36 6.61 -5.93
N SER A 51 -1.11 7.33 -7.03
CA SER A 51 0.02 7.04 -7.90
C SER A 51 1.37 7.19 -7.19
N GLU A 52 1.57 8.30 -6.49
CA GLU A 52 2.89 8.72 -5.98
C GLU A 52 3.23 8.09 -4.64
N ARG A 53 2.25 7.93 -3.75
CA ARG A 53 2.48 7.47 -2.38
C ARG A 53 2.09 6.01 -2.14
N ILE A 54 1.29 5.43 -3.04
CA ILE A 54 0.83 4.05 -2.89
C ILE A 54 1.46 3.17 -3.98
N ILE A 55 1.14 3.44 -5.25
CA ILE A 55 1.53 2.54 -6.35
C ILE A 55 3.03 2.59 -6.64
N ARG A 56 3.61 3.78 -6.88
CA ARG A 56 5.05 3.91 -7.19
C ARG A 56 5.96 3.29 -6.12
N PRO A 57 5.71 3.48 -4.80
CA PRO A 57 6.50 2.81 -3.79
C PRO A 57 6.40 1.28 -3.85
N LEU A 58 5.20 0.73 -4.07
CA LEU A 58 5.00 -0.72 -4.21
C LEU A 58 5.69 -1.27 -5.47
N GLU A 59 5.70 -0.51 -6.57
CA GLU A 59 6.40 -0.86 -7.80
C GLU A 59 7.93 -0.82 -7.60
N SER A 60 8.45 0.16 -6.84
CA SER A 60 9.89 0.30 -6.57
C SER A 60 10.51 -0.83 -5.74
N ILE A 61 9.66 -1.63 -5.10
CA ILE A 61 10.02 -2.84 -4.35
C ILE A 61 9.51 -4.12 -5.02
N ASP A 62 9.17 -4.04 -6.32
CA ASP A 62 8.77 -5.17 -7.16
C ASP A 62 7.54 -5.95 -6.67
N LEU A 63 6.60 -5.30 -5.97
CA LEU A 63 5.34 -5.94 -5.56
C LEU A 63 4.20 -5.75 -6.55
N VAL A 64 4.22 -4.67 -7.31
CA VAL A 64 3.18 -4.40 -8.31
C VAL A 64 3.81 -4.00 -9.62
N GLU A 65 3.06 -4.18 -10.69
CA GLU A 65 3.42 -3.72 -12.02
C GLU A 65 2.31 -2.83 -12.58
N GLN A 66 2.71 -1.89 -13.44
CA GLN A 66 1.81 -0.94 -14.08
C GLN A 66 1.85 -1.07 -15.60
N GLU A 67 0.69 -0.89 -16.23
CA GLU A 67 0.57 -0.92 -17.68
C GLU A 67 -0.36 0.19 -18.16
N ALA A 68 0.09 0.95 -19.18
CA ALA A 68 -0.71 1.99 -19.81
C ALA A 68 -1.48 1.42 -21.02
N ARG A 69 -2.78 1.18 -20.86
CA ARG A 69 -3.66 0.60 -21.88
C ARG A 69 -4.57 1.64 -22.52
N SER A 70 -4.86 1.49 -23.80
CA SER A 70 -5.85 2.35 -24.47
C SER A 70 -7.25 2.12 -23.92
N VAL A 71 -8.02 3.20 -23.70
CA VAL A 71 -9.38 3.13 -23.14
C VAL A 71 -10.34 2.36 -24.06
N LYS A 72 -10.12 2.48 -25.37
CA LYS A 72 -10.79 1.76 -26.44
C LYS A 72 -9.78 1.49 -27.53
N GLU A 73 -10.02 0.46 -28.34
CA GLU A 73 -9.23 0.19 -29.53
C GLU A 73 -9.19 1.44 -30.43
N GLY A 74 -7.98 1.84 -30.86
CA GLY A 74 -7.77 3.07 -31.62
C GLY A 74 -7.79 4.39 -30.82
N SER A 75 -8.07 4.38 -29.52
CA SER A 75 -8.03 5.60 -28.71
C SER A 75 -6.59 6.03 -28.40
N LYS A 76 -6.31 7.33 -28.59
CA LYS A 76 -5.08 7.98 -28.10
C LYS A 76 -5.04 8.11 -26.57
N GLN A 77 -6.19 8.03 -25.91
CA GLN A 77 -6.26 8.13 -24.47
C GLN A 77 -5.83 6.82 -23.82
N LYS A 78 -4.76 6.87 -23.03
CA LYS A 78 -4.28 5.75 -22.22
C LYS A 78 -4.75 5.88 -20.77
N LYS A 79 -5.06 4.75 -20.14
CA LYS A 79 -5.31 4.60 -18.70
C LYS A 79 -4.22 3.71 -18.11
N ASN A 80 -3.79 4.06 -16.91
CA ASN A 80 -2.84 3.27 -16.17
C ASN A 80 -3.59 2.23 -15.32
N PHE A 81 -3.26 0.98 -15.53
CA PHE A 81 -3.71 -0.16 -14.76
C PHE A 81 -2.59 -0.63 -13.85
N VAL A 82 -2.96 -1.29 -12.76
CA VAL A 82 -2.04 -1.86 -11.77
C VAL A 82 -2.50 -3.26 -11.40
N ARG A 83 -1.52 -4.12 -11.12
CA ARG A 83 -1.71 -5.53 -10.75
C ARG A 83 -0.60 -5.94 -9.78
N ILE A 84 -0.89 -6.88 -8.87
CA ILE A 84 0.17 -7.57 -8.11
C ILE A 84 0.98 -8.47 -9.03
N ARG A 85 2.31 -8.42 -8.95
CA ARG A 85 3.18 -9.26 -9.78
C ARG A 85 2.92 -10.75 -9.51
N LYS A 86 2.85 -11.55 -10.58
CA LYS A 86 2.53 -12.99 -10.48
C LYS A 86 3.72 -13.85 -10.04
N ASP A 87 4.92 -13.32 -10.16
CA ASP A 87 6.18 -13.97 -9.83
C ASP A 87 6.69 -13.60 -8.42
N ILE A 88 5.84 -12.99 -7.58
CA ILE A 88 6.17 -12.69 -6.19
C ILE A 88 6.22 -13.97 -5.37
N ASP A 89 7.27 -14.09 -4.56
CA ASP A 89 7.32 -15.05 -3.48
C ASP A 89 6.25 -14.73 -2.42
N VAL A 90 5.19 -15.55 -2.41
CA VAL A 90 4.03 -15.41 -1.51
C VAL A 90 4.44 -15.44 -0.04
N HIS A 91 5.46 -16.21 0.32
CA HIS A 91 5.96 -16.25 1.70
C HIS A 91 6.59 -14.92 2.10
N ARG A 92 7.40 -14.32 1.21
CA ARG A 92 7.97 -12.98 1.45
C ARG A 92 6.90 -11.91 1.55
N LEU A 93 5.87 -11.97 0.70
CA LEU A 93 4.74 -11.04 0.74
C LEU A 93 4.01 -11.13 2.10
N HIS A 94 3.76 -12.34 2.58
CA HIS A 94 3.12 -12.56 3.87
C HIS A 94 3.95 -11.96 5.01
N LEU A 95 5.26 -12.26 5.06
CA LEU A 95 6.16 -11.70 6.08
C LEU A 95 6.15 -10.16 6.08
N LEU A 96 6.16 -9.53 4.90
CA LEU A 96 6.12 -8.07 4.77
C LEU A 96 4.81 -7.48 5.31
N ILE A 97 3.67 -8.09 4.97
CA ILE A 97 2.35 -7.66 5.44
C ILE A 97 2.26 -7.81 6.96
N GLU A 98 2.64 -8.97 7.49
CA GLU A 98 2.60 -9.27 8.92
C GLU A 98 3.47 -8.29 9.72
N TYR A 99 4.71 -8.08 9.27
CA TYR A 99 5.63 -7.15 9.91
C TYR A 99 5.11 -5.71 9.89
N SER A 100 4.53 -5.27 8.77
CA SER A 100 3.94 -3.94 8.62
C SER A 100 2.72 -3.74 9.53
N ALA A 101 1.85 -4.74 9.63
CA ALA A 101 0.68 -4.74 10.50
C ALA A 101 1.08 -4.67 11.98
N ASN A 102 2.01 -5.52 12.42
CA ASN A 102 2.51 -5.55 13.80
C ASN A 102 3.12 -4.20 14.23
N ARG A 103 3.83 -3.53 13.32
CA ARG A 103 4.36 -2.18 13.56
C ARG A 103 3.26 -1.15 13.72
N LEU A 104 2.22 -1.17 12.87
CA LEU A 104 1.09 -0.27 13.01
C LEU A 104 0.38 -0.48 14.35
N VAL A 105 0.05 -1.72 14.71
CA VAL A 105 -0.58 -2.05 16.00
C VAL A 105 0.25 -1.52 17.16
N THR A 106 1.56 -1.72 17.14
CA THR A 106 2.48 -1.20 18.17
C THR A 106 2.44 0.34 18.25
N LYS A 107 2.41 1.03 17.10
CA LYS A 107 2.30 2.50 17.02
C LYS A 107 0.96 2.99 17.57
N TYR A 108 -0.14 2.32 17.26
CA TYR A 108 -1.47 2.64 17.79
C TYR A 108 -1.53 2.45 19.31
N ARG A 109 -1.01 1.32 19.83
CA ARG A 109 -0.93 1.06 21.28
C ARG A 109 -0.13 2.15 22.00
N LYS A 110 1.05 2.53 21.51
CA LYS A 110 1.86 3.62 22.07
C LYS A 110 1.14 4.97 22.07
N LYS A 111 0.39 5.30 21.01
CA LYS A 111 -0.43 6.52 20.96
C LYS A 111 -1.55 6.52 22.01
N LYS A 112 -2.20 5.39 22.25
CA LYS A 112 -3.29 5.26 23.23
C LYS A 112 -2.78 5.44 24.66
N CYS A 113 -1.63 4.83 25.02
CA CYS A 113 -1.01 5.01 26.34
C CYS A 113 -0.60 6.46 26.63
N ARG A 114 -0.12 7.21 25.62
CA ARG A 114 0.18 8.64 25.80
C ARG A 114 -1.06 9.49 26.03
N LYS A 115 -2.19 9.17 25.38
CA LYS A 115 -3.46 9.89 25.58
C LYS A 115 -4.07 9.64 26.97
N SER A 116 -3.86 8.46 27.58
CA SER A 116 -4.34 8.20 28.94
C SER A 116 -3.47 8.80 30.04
N GLN A 117 -2.28 9.32 29.72
CA GLN A 117 -1.40 10.02 30.66
C GLN A 117 -1.72 11.52 30.80
N PHE A 118 -2.58 12.06 29.93
CA PHE A 118 -3.13 13.40 30.04
C PHE A 118 -4.61 13.30 30.43
N LEU A 119 -4.88 12.99 31.70
CA LEU A 119 -6.21 13.21 32.27
C LEU A 119 -6.31 14.68 32.72
N PRO A 120 -7.49 15.33 32.60
CA PRO A 120 -7.70 16.71 32.99
C PRO A 120 -7.73 16.81 34.52
N GLY A 121 -6.57 16.91 35.15
CA GLY A 121 -6.41 17.13 36.60
C GLY A 121 -5.84 18.51 36.94
N ASP A 122 -5.24 19.21 35.97
CA ASP A 122 -4.52 20.47 36.21
C ASP A 122 -5.26 21.68 35.65
N ALA A 123 -6.56 21.76 35.94
CA ALA A 123 -7.29 23.02 35.90
C ALA A 123 -7.62 23.39 37.35
N LYS A 124 -6.71 24.11 37.99
CA LYS A 124 -7.00 24.93 39.17
C LYS A 124 -6.52 26.34 38.92
#